data_AF-A0A3M2DVU6-F1
#
_entry.id   AF-A0A3M2DVU6-F1
#
_cell.length_a   1.000
_cell.length_b   1.000
_cell.length_c   1.000
_cell.angle_alpha   90.00
_cell.angle_beta   90.00
_cell.angle_gamma   90.00
#
_symmetry.space_group_name_H-M   'P 1'
#
loop_
_entity.id
_entity.type
_entity.pdbx_description
1 polymer ?
#
loop_
_entity_poly.entity_id
_entity_poly.type
_entity_poly.pdbx_seq_one_letter_code
_entity_poly.pdbx_strand_id
1 'polypeptide(L)'
;DSTGEPPGRDARGTAEPGPVVGAEPVEPGGAAGAVARPTVAPTPPARAAVARDPARSPPPGGRRGLAPAALATAVAAAGITWFALGAVFGDGAGGSPAPPPEAPRAGAGSRAAAPADAASRAVVPAGAAAAGGTPAAPARPPAVVAEPLTGCPRGMVRVDAFCIDAFESPGRGRIPEVGLSLAAAARACAARGARLCAPDEWERACRGPRHYSFPYGQAYRRVCNATPGEPGAIEPAGSRPDCVSAEGVYDLSGNVAEWVAGGRARGGSAVDGTDGRCSRKRRADPDRPHGDVGYRCCADLGASPAREP
;
A
#
# COMPACT_ATOMS: atom_id res chain seq x y z
N ASP A 1 67.08 -25.14 56.78
CA ASP A 1 66.10 -25.94 56.04
C ASP A 1 65.08 -26.50 57.00
N SER A 2 63.88 -25.91 57.05
CA SER A 2 62.74 -26.17 56.14
C SER A 2 62.02 -27.44 56.63
N THR A 3 60.76 -27.46 57.06
CA THR A 3 59.62 -26.51 57.05
C THR A 3 58.60 -27.04 58.05
N GLY A 4 57.96 -26.16 58.84
CA GLY A 4 56.83 -26.50 59.70
C GLY A 4 55.70 -25.50 59.48
N GLU A 5 54.57 -26.00 59.00
CA GLU A 5 53.32 -25.27 58.75
C GLU A 5 52.59 -24.92 60.06
N PRO A 6 51.92 -23.75 60.18
CA PRO A 6 51.13 -23.43 61.36
C PRO A 6 49.60 -23.54 61.13
N PRO A 7 48.83 -23.84 62.20
CA PRO A 7 47.38 -23.79 62.20
C PRO A 7 46.86 -22.41 62.67
N GLY A 8 45.59 -22.13 62.34
CA GLY A 8 44.89 -20.91 62.69
C GLY A 8 44.47 -20.79 64.17
N ARG A 9 43.96 -19.60 64.52
CA ARG A 9 42.92 -19.37 65.54
C ARG A 9 42.54 -17.89 65.67
N ASP A 10 41.22 -17.67 65.74
CA ASP A 10 40.46 -16.85 66.69
C ASP A 10 40.86 -15.41 67.05
N ALA A 11 40.01 -14.50 66.56
CA ALA A 11 39.33 -13.37 67.19
C ALA A 11 39.78 -12.87 68.59
N ARG A 12 40.12 -11.57 68.66
CA ARG A 12 39.47 -10.48 69.45
C ARG A 12 40.44 -9.29 69.55
N GLY A 13 39.94 -8.06 69.37
CA GLY A 13 40.73 -6.86 69.63
C GLY A 13 40.11 -5.57 69.09
N THR A 14 39.36 -4.91 69.96
CA THR A 14 38.75 -3.57 69.90
C THR A 14 39.62 -2.44 69.36
N ALA A 15 39.02 -1.50 68.61
CA ALA A 15 39.44 -0.08 68.56
C ALA A 15 38.21 0.83 68.33
N GLU A 16 38.19 1.93 69.09
CA GLU A 16 37.10 2.90 69.27
C GLU A 16 36.75 3.80 68.05
N PRO A 17 35.60 4.52 68.08
CA PRO A 17 35.10 5.33 66.98
C PRO A 17 35.44 6.83 67.08
N GLY A 18 35.62 7.47 65.91
CA GLY A 18 35.66 8.93 65.73
C GLY A 18 34.48 9.43 64.87
N PRO A 19 34.17 10.75 64.86
CA PRO A 19 32.80 11.24 64.88
C PRO A 19 32.19 11.69 63.53
N VAL A 20 30.89 11.36 63.43
CA VAL A 20 29.72 12.05 62.84
C VAL A 20 29.88 13.35 62.04
N VAL A 21 29.27 13.37 60.85
CA VAL A 21 28.25 14.35 60.39
C VAL A 21 27.49 13.66 59.24
N GLY A 22 26.17 13.57 59.10
CA GLY A 22 25.02 14.19 59.73
C GLY A 22 23.94 14.15 58.65
N ALA A 23 23.05 13.16 58.75
CA ALA A 23 21.86 13.04 57.91
C ALA A 23 20.74 13.95 58.44
N GLU A 24 19.67 14.01 57.66
CA GLU A 24 18.30 14.51 57.93
C GLU A 24 17.98 15.89 57.34
N PRO A 25 16.71 16.23 57.00
CA PRO A 25 15.47 15.42 57.08
C PRO A 25 14.60 15.42 55.80
N VAL A 26 13.61 14.52 55.78
CA VAL A 26 12.42 14.55 54.91
C VAL A 26 11.23 15.08 55.72
N GLU A 27 10.21 15.62 55.01
CA GLU A 27 8.82 15.98 55.39
C GLU A 27 8.51 17.51 55.36
N PRO A 28 7.23 17.96 55.30
CA PRO A 28 6.32 17.92 54.15
C PRO A 28 5.61 19.28 53.88
N GLY A 29 4.83 19.39 52.80
CA GLY A 29 3.68 20.32 52.75
C GLY A 29 3.73 21.56 51.84
N GLY A 30 3.03 21.47 50.71
CA GLY A 30 2.03 22.43 50.21
C GLY A 30 2.36 23.92 50.04
N ALA A 31 2.45 24.36 48.79
CA ALA A 31 1.89 25.65 48.34
C ALA A 31 1.60 25.61 46.84
N ALA A 32 0.40 26.06 46.48
CA ALA A 32 -0.07 26.22 45.11
C ALA A 32 0.85 27.12 44.27
N GLY A 33 1.13 26.74 43.02
CA GLY A 33 1.90 27.57 42.11
C GLY A 33 1.89 27.07 40.68
N ALA A 34 1.11 27.76 39.83
CA ALA A 34 1.16 27.78 38.37
C ALA A 34 0.85 26.47 37.62
N VAL A 35 -0.44 26.31 37.30
CA VAL A 35 -0.89 25.62 36.08
C VAL A 35 -0.12 26.21 34.90
N ALA A 36 0.71 25.40 34.24
CA ALA A 36 1.33 25.78 32.99
C ALA A 36 0.23 26.03 31.95
N ARG A 37 0.04 27.30 31.58
CA ARG A 37 -0.82 27.68 30.48
C ARG A 37 -0.32 27.01 29.20
N PRO A 38 -1.19 26.43 28.36
CA PRO A 38 -0.77 25.99 27.04
C PRO A 38 -0.25 27.20 26.29
N THR A 39 1.00 27.12 25.82
CA THR A 39 1.58 28.13 24.94
C THR A 39 0.83 28.06 23.62
N VAL A 40 -0.15 28.96 23.45
CA VAL A 40 -0.80 29.19 22.16
C VAL A 40 0.27 29.70 21.21
N ALA A 41 0.58 28.91 20.19
CA ALA A 41 1.42 29.36 19.08
C ALA A 41 0.79 30.63 18.47
N PRO A 42 1.59 31.65 18.11
CA PRO A 42 1.05 32.85 17.50
C PRO A 42 0.36 32.49 16.18
N THR A 43 -0.92 32.87 16.07
CA THR A 43 -1.69 32.82 14.83
C THR A 43 -0.91 33.56 13.74
N PRO A 44 -0.68 32.96 12.56
CA PRO A 44 -0.08 33.72 11.45
C PRO A 44 -1.01 34.89 11.12
N PRO A 45 -0.47 36.08 10.77
CA PRO A 45 -1.31 37.19 10.36
C PRO A 45 -2.13 36.75 9.14
N ALA A 46 -3.43 37.03 9.18
CA ALA A 46 -4.30 36.88 8.03
C ALA A 46 -3.65 37.60 6.85
N ARG A 47 -3.45 36.88 5.73
CA ARG A 47 -3.04 37.51 4.48
C ARG A 47 -4.11 38.55 4.15
N ALA A 48 -3.74 39.82 4.26
CA ALA A 48 -4.54 40.90 3.71
C ALA A 48 -4.76 40.60 2.24
N ALA A 49 -6.03 40.44 1.85
CA ALA A 49 -6.41 40.47 0.45
C ALA A 49 -5.92 41.79 -0.11
N VAL A 50 -5.01 41.75 -1.08
CA VAL A 50 -4.64 42.91 -1.87
C VAL A 50 -5.90 43.33 -2.61
N ALA A 51 -6.55 44.39 -2.13
CA ALA A 51 -7.58 45.08 -2.87
C ALA A 51 -6.95 45.58 -4.17
N ARG A 52 -7.46 45.09 -5.31
CA ARG A 52 -7.15 45.69 -6.61
C ARG A 52 -7.81 47.06 -6.64
N ASP A 53 -6.98 48.09 -6.68
CA ASP A 53 -7.38 49.47 -6.94
C ASP A 53 -8.11 49.55 -8.30
N PRO A 54 -9.39 49.96 -8.37
CA PRO A 54 -10.15 50.05 -9.61
C PRO A 54 -9.92 51.36 -10.38
N ALA A 55 -8.81 52.07 -10.14
CA ALA A 55 -8.51 53.33 -10.82
C ALA A 55 -7.19 53.28 -11.60
N ARG A 56 -7.17 52.58 -12.74
CA ARG A 56 -6.27 52.85 -13.89
C ARG A 56 -6.70 52.06 -15.13
N SER A 57 -7.85 52.43 -15.67
CA SER A 57 -8.22 52.08 -17.05
C SER A 57 -7.54 53.05 -18.03
N PRO A 58 -6.83 52.59 -19.07
CA PRO A 58 -6.44 53.46 -20.18
C PRO A 58 -7.68 53.86 -21.02
N PRO A 59 -7.74 55.08 -21.58
CA PRO A 59 -8.90 55.55 -22.32
C PRO A 59 -9.05 54.88 -23.69
N PRO A 60 -10.28 54.84 -24.25
CA PRO A 60 -10.55 54.25 -25.56
C PRO A 60 -10.06 55.17 -26.67
N GLY A 61 -9.03 54.73 -27.38
CA GLY A 61 -8.56 55.38 -28.61
C GLY A 61 -9.46 55.05 -29.80
N GLY A 62 -10.51 55.85 -30.00
CA GLY A 62 -11.25 55.86 -31.25
C GLY A 62 -10.38 56.42 -32.38
N ARG A 63 -10.10 55.58 -33.38
CA ARG A 63 -9.64 56.06 -34.69
C ARG A 63 -10.66 55.68 -35.75
N ARG A 64 -11.07 56.75 -36.43
CA ARG A 64 -12.03 56.84 -37.52
C ARG A 64 -11.67 55.89 -38.65
N GLY A 65 -12.72 55.30 -39.24
CA GLY A 65 -12.60 54.31 -40.29
C GLY A 65 -12.00 54.85 -41.60
N LEU A 66 -11.38 53.91 -42.31
CA LEU A 66 -11.22 53.91 -43.75
C LEU A 66 -11.61 52.49 -44.22
N ALA A 67 -12.52 52.42 -45.18
CA ALA A 67 -13.15 51.21 -45.69
C ALA A 67 -12.15 50.22 -46.32
N PRO A 68 -12.44 48.91 -46.31
CA PRO A 68 -11.70 47.96 -47.13
C PRO A 68 -12.15 48.10 -48.58
N ALA A 69 -11.27 48.60 -49.44
CA ALA A 69 -11.45 48.50 -50.88
C ALA A 69 -11.35 47.02 -51.29
N ALA A 70 -12.43 46.51 -51.87
CA ALA A 70 -12.45 45.23 -52.57
C ALA A 70 -11.42 45.26 -53.70
N LEU A 71 -10.47 44.32 -53.68
CA LEU A 71 -9.68 43.97 -54.85
C LEU A 71 -9.88 42.49 -55.14
N ALA A 72 -10.29 42.25 -56.38
CA ALA A 72 -10.83 41.01 -56.88
C ALA A 72 -9.82 39.85 -56.89
N THR A 73 -10.42 38.68 -56.81
CA THR A 73 -9.89 37.32 -56.99
C THR A 73 -8.93 37.14 -58.16
N ALA A 74 -7.79 36.49 -57.90
CA ALA A 74 -7.07 35.68 -58.88
C ALA A 74 -6.54 34.41 -58.19
N VAL A 75 -7.35 33.36 -58.18
CA VAL A 75 -6.92 32.00 -57.82
C VAL A 75 -6.19 31.43 -59.03
N ALA A 76 -4.86 31.44 -59.00
CA ALA A 76 -4.06 30.70 -59.96
C ALA A 76 -4.10 29.21 -59.60
N ALA A 77 -4.91 28.45 -60.34
CA ALA A 77 -4.92 27.00 -60.31
C ALA A 77 -3.61 26.48 -60.93
N ALA A 78 -2.62 26.17 -60.09
CA ALA A 78 -1.50 25.31 -60.48
C ALA A 78 -1.98 23.85 -60.42
N GLY A 79 -2.53 23.38 -61.55
CA GLY A 79 -2.83 21.97 -61.76
C GLY A 79 -1.54 21.17 -61.79
N ILE A 80 -1.26 20.42 -60.73
CA ILE A 80 -0.31 19.32 -60.79
C ILE A 80 -1.08 18.11 -61.30
N THR A 81 -0.84 17.83 -62.57
CA THR A 81 -1.34 16.68 -63.32
C THR A 81 -0.87 15.38 -62.68
N TRP A 82 -1.80 14.63 -62.10
CA TRP A 82 -1.68 13.18 -61.98
C TRP A 82 -1.86 12.59 -63.38
N PHE A 83 -0.75 12.30 -64.06
CA PHE A 83 -0.75 11.40 -65.22
C PHE A 83 -0.14 10.07 -64.80
N ALA A 84 -0.95 9.02 -64.99
CA ALA A 84 -0.58 7.63 -64.86
C ALA A 84 0.52 7.25 -65.86
N LEU A 85 1.48 6.45 -65.40
CA LEU A 85 2.12 5.44 -66.24
C LEU A 85 1.91 4.09 -65.56
N GLY A 86 1.35 3.16 -66.33
CA GLY A 86 0.93 1.85 -65.88
C GLY A 86 2.06 0.84 -65.68
N ALA A 87 1.67 -0.18 -64.91
CA ALA A 87 1.98 -1.60 -65.04
C ALA A 87 3.39 -2.02 -65.45
N VAL A 88 4.06 -2.80 -64.58
CA VAL A 88 4.45 -4.20 -64.88
C VAL A 88 5.15 -4.84 -63.66
N PHE A 89 4.82 -6.13 -63.43
CA PHE A 89 5.32 -7.09 -62.40
C PHE A 89 4.74 -6.92 -60.98
N GLY A 90 4.12 -7.90 -60.34
CA GLY A 90 3.80 -9.27 -60.69
C GLY A 90 3.04 -9.91 -59.51
N ASP A 91 2.11 -10.80 -59.83
CA ASP A 91 1.38 -11.65 -58.88
C ASP A 91 2.34 -12.43 -57.97
N GLY A 92 2.17 -12.23 -56.66
CA GLY A 92 2.87 -12.95 -55.60
C GLY A 92 1.91 -13.27 -54.47
N ALA A 93 0.92 -14.11 -54.77
CA ALA A 93 0.03 -14.72 -53.79
C ALA A 93 0.83 -15.61 -52.82
N GLY A 94 1.30 -15.03 -51.73
CA GLY A 94 1.89 -15.73 -50.58
C GLY A 94 0.85 -15.90 -49.49
N GLY A 95 0.03 -16.95 -49.60
CA GLY A 95 -0.90 -17.36 -48.54
C GLY A 95 -0.15 -17.73 -47.27
N SER A 96 -0.53 -17.14 -46.14
CA SER A 96 -0.20 -17.69 -44.82
C SER A 96 -1.25 -18.73 -44.45
N PRO A 97 -0.86 -19.95 -44.04
CA PRO A 97 -1.81 -21.01 -43.71
C PRO A 97 -2.53 -20.73 -42.39
N ALA A 98 -3.84 -20.93 -42.40
CA ALA A 98 -4.69 -20.97 -41.23
C ALA A 98 -4.23 -22.05 -40.22
N PRO A 99 -4.41 -21.85 -38.90
CA PRO A 99 -4.16 -22.88 -37.92
C PRO A 99 -5.17 -24.04 -38.05
N PRO A 100 -4.78 -25.29 -37.72
CA PRO A 100 -5.66 -26.46 -37.83
C PRO A 100 -6.81 -26.41 -36.80
N PRO A 101 -7.97 -27.01 -37.11
CA PRO A 101 -9.10 -27.08 -36.19
C PRO A 101 -8.83 -28.01 -35.00
N GLU A 102 -9.18 -27.55 -33.80
CA GLU A 102 -9.19 -28.33 -32.57
C GLU A 102 -10.20 -29.50 -32.67
N ALA A 103 -9.76 -30.70 -32.31
CA ALA A 103 -10.59 -31.90 -32.28
C ALA A 103 -11.65 -31.84 -31.16
N PRO A 104 -12.82 -32.46 -31.35
CA PRO A 104 -13.88 -32.46 -30.34
C PRO A 104 -13.51 -33.37 -29.17
N ARG A 105 -13.52 -32.83 -27.95
CA ARG A 105 -13.55 -33.65 -26.73
C ARG A 105 -14.95 -34.24 -26.57
N ALA A 106 -15.07 -35.52 -26.91
CA ALA A 106 -16.23 -36.33 -26.60
C ALA A 106 -16.30 -36.63 -25.10
N GLY A 107 -17.49 -36.43 -24.52
CA GLY A 107 -18.19 -37.52 -23.84
C GLY A 107 -17.82 -37.83 -22.39
N ALA A 108 -18.66 -37.28 -21.50
CA ALA A 108 -19.46 -38.04 -20.53
C ALA A 108 -18.76 -39.11 -19.67
N GLY A 109 -18.71 -38.84 -18.38
CA GLY A 109 -18.48 -39.83 -17.33
C GLY A 109 -19.21 -39.43 -16.04
N SER A 110 -20.53 -39.38 -16.09
CA SER A 110 -21.37 -39.38 -14.88
C SER A 110 -21.30 -40.79 -14.26
N ARG A 111 -20.85 -40.89 -13.01
CA ARG A 111 -21.13 -42.01 -12.10
C ARG A 111 -21.59 -41.37 -10.80
N ALA A 112 -22.90 -41.27 -10.62
CA ALA A 112 -23.71 -42.28 -9.92
C ALA A 112 -23.43 -42.27 -8.42
N ALA A 113 -24.33 -41.60 -7.71
CA ALA A 113 -24.52 -41.69 -6.28
C ALA A 113 -25.06 -43.06 -5.88
N ALA A 114 -24.65 -43.55 -4.70
CA ALA A 114 -25.37 -44.47 -3.81
C ALA A 114 -24.59 -44.58 -2.48
N PRO A 115 -25.20 -45.08 -1.38
CA PRO A 115 -26.34 -44.51 -0.68
C PRO A 115 -26.02 -44.22 0.80
N ALA A 116 -26.96 -43.57 1.48
CA ALA A 116 -26.97 -43.38 2.93
C ALA A 116 -27.66 -44.57 3.62
N ASP A 117 -27.01 -45.10 4.64
CA ASP A 117 -27.53 -45.97 5.71
C ASP A 117 -26.39 -46.11 6.75
N ALA A 118 -26.53 -46.22 8.05
CA ALA A 118 -27.68 -46.24 8.94
C ALA A 118 -27.18 -45.84 10.34
N ALA A 119 -28.11 -45.43 11.20
CA ALA A 119 -27.89 -45.09 12.60
C ALA A 119 -27.21 -46.23 13.39
N SER A 120 -26.40 -45.88 14.39
CA SER A 120 -26.07 -46.77 15.49
C SER A 120 -26.09 -46.00 16.81
N ARG A 121 -27.18 -46.22 17.54
CA ARG A 121 -27.32 -45.99 18.99
C ARG A 121 -26.36 -46.92 19.71
N ALA A 122 -25.48 -46.39 20.55
CA ALA A 122 -24.78 -47.17 21.56
C ALA A 122 -25.45 -46.96 22.92
N VAL A 123 -25.87 -48.08 23.51
CA VAL A 123 -26.50 -48.22 24.82
C VAL A 123 -25.42 -48.13 25.90
N VAL A 124 -25.77 -47.44 26.99
CA VAL A 124 -24.98 -47.28 28.22
C VAL A 124 -25.22 -48.48 29.14
N PRO A 125 -24.20 -49.03 29.82
CA PRO A 125 -24.42 -49.73 31.08
C PRO A 125 -24.06 -48.83 32.27
N ALA A 126 -24.95 -48.82 33.26
CA ALA A 126 -24.76 -48.18 34.55
C ALA A 126 -24.06 -49.11 35.54
N GLY A 127 -23.25 -48.53 36.42
CA GLY A 127 -23.03 -49.04 37.77
C GLY A 127 -21.57 -49.22 38.19
N ALA A 128 -21.05 -48.27 38.98
CA ALA A 128 -20.68 -48.48 40.38
C ALA A 128 -19.91 -47.26 40.92
N ALA A 129 -20.31 -46.80 42.11
CA ALA A 129 -19.76 -45.65 42.80
C ALA A 129 -18.53 -46.01 43.65
N ALA A 130 -17.60 -45.06 43.81
CA ALA A 130 -17.29 -44.43 45.10
C ALA A 130 -15.97 -43.61 45.09
N ALA A 131 -15.93 -42.65 46.02
CA ALA A 131 -14.77 -42.00 46.64
C ALA A 131 -14.14 -40.77 45.96
N GLY A 132 -14.74 -39.62 46.31
CA GLY A 132 -14.09 -38.39 46.79
C GLY A 132 -12.60 -38.18 46.54
N GLY A 133 -12.33 -37.24 45.62
CA GLY A 133 -11.10 -36.46 45.57
C GLY A 133 -11.42 -35.13 44.89
N THR A 134 -11.05 -34.00 45.51
CA THR A 134 -11.20 -32.67 44.90
C THR A 134 -10.53 -32.67 43.52
N PRO A 135 -11.22 -32.30 42.41
CA PRO A 135 -10.56 -32.24 41.12
C PRO A 135 -9.55 -31.10 41.16
N ALA A 136 -8.27 -31.43 41.04
CA ALA A 136 -7.28 -30.44 40.66
C ALA A 136 -7.77 -29.75 39.38
N ALA A 137 -7.74 -28.41 39.37
CA ALA A 137 -8.11 -27.63 38.20
C ALA A 137 -7.41 -28.21 36.96
N PRO A 138 -8.11 -28.37 35.82
CA PRO A 138 -7.50 -28.95 34.64
C PRO A 138 -6.25 -28.14 34.31
N ALA A 139 -5.11 -28.83 34.22
CA ALA A 139 -3.87 -28.22 33.79
C ALA A 139 -4.17 -27.44 32.50
N ARG A 140 -3.84 -26.14 32.49
CA ARG A 140 -3.97 -25.29 31.32
C ARG A 140 -3.35 -26.07 30.16
N PRO A 141 -4.09 -26.34 29.06
CA PRO A 141 -3.49 -27.02 27.93
C PRO A 141 -2.22 -26.26 27.55
N PRO A 142 -1.12 -26.95 27.22
CA PRO A 142 0.10 -26.27 26.79
C PRO A 142 -0.32 -25.25 25.75
N ALA A 143 0.13 -24.00 25.92
CA ALA A 143 -0.14 -22.96 24.96
C ALA A 143 0.19 -23.54 23.59
N VAL A 144 -0.83 -23.72 22.75
CA VAL A 144 -0.64 -24.10 21.36
C VAL A 144 0.27 -23.03 20.80
N VAL A 145 1.54 -23.38 20.60
CA VAL A 145 2.45 -22.58 19.81
C VAL A 145 1.78 -22.49 18.45
N ALA A 146 1.21 -21.31 18.16
CA ALA A 146 0.56 -21.08 16.89
C ALA A 146 1.60 -21.39 15.80
N GLU A 147 1.32 -22.38 14.98
CA GLU A 147 2.13 -22.71 13.81
C GLU A 147 2.42 -21.40 13.06
N PRO A 148 3.69 -21.13 12.69
CA PRO A 148 4.03 -19.90 11.98
C PRO A 148 3.17 -19.86 10.72
N LEU A 149 2.41 -18.77 10.56
CA LEU A 149 1.50 -18.58 9.42
C LEU A 149 2.27 -18.89 8.15
N THR A 150 2.07 -20.06 7.52
CA THR A 150 2.91 -20.48 6.38
C THR A 150 2.52 -19.77 5.08
N GLY A 151 2.08 -18.52 5.19
CA GLY A 151 1.46 -17.77 4.12
C GLY A 151 1.42 -16.27 4.42
N CYS A 152 0.52 -15.58 3.73
CA CYS A 152 0.42 -14.14 3.85
C CYS A 152 -0.46 -13.70 5.02
N PRO A 153 -0.12 -12.58 5.67
CA PRO A 153 -1.01 -11.92 6.62
C PRO A 153 -2.40 -11.68 6.00
N ARG A 154 -3.42 -11.59 6.86
CA ARG A 154 -4.80 -11.34 6.43
C ARG A 154 -4.88 -10.05 5.61
N GLY A 155 -5.53 -10.10 4.46
CA GLY A 155 -5.68 -8.94 3.56
C GLY A 155 -4.53 -8.75 2.57
N MET A 156 -3.47 -9.57 2.67
CA MET A 156 -2.39 -9.60 1.69
C MET A 156 -2.53 -10.77 0.71
N VAL A 157 -2.04 -10.56 -0.50
CA VAL A 157 -1.93 -11.52 -1.59
C VAL A 157 -0.49 -12.01 -1.68
N ARG A 158 -0.31 -13.31 -1.90
CA ARG A 158 1.01 -13.88 -2.18
C ARG A 158 1.40 -13.57 -3.62
N VAL A 159 2.54 -12.90 -3.80
CA VAL A 159 3.18 -12.69 -5.09
C VAL A 159 4.56 -13.32 -5.01
N ASP A 160 4.71 -14.49 -5.61
CA ASP A 160 5.95 -15.27 -5.58
C ASP A 160 6.46 -15.51 -4.14
N ALA A 161 7.57 -14.87 -3.75
CA ALA A 161 8.23 -15.06 -2.46
C ALA A 161 7.83 -14.02 -1.39
N PHE A 162 6.87 -13.14 -1.65
CA PHE A 162 6.44 -12.10 -0.71
C PHE A 162 4.92 -11.94 -0.69
N CYS A 163 4.46 -11.13 0.25
CA CYS A 163 3.07 -10.75 0.43
C CYS A 163 2.91 -9.25 0.19
N ILE A 164 1.81 -8.86 -0.43
CA ILE A 164 1.47 -7.46 -0.70
C ILE A 164 0.00 -7.22 -0.34
N ASP A 165 -0.32 -6.07 0.26
CA ASP A 165 -1.71 -5.70 0.52
C ASP A 165 -2.53 -5.76 -0.78
N ALA A 166 -3.68 -6.45 -0.71
CA ALA A 166 -4.57 -6.65 -1.86
C ALA A 166 -5.14 -5.31 -2.39
N PHE A 167 -5.22 -4.30 -1.54
CA PHE A 167 -5.80 -2.99 -1.79
C PHE A 167 -4.86 -1.91 -1.24
N GLU A 168 -5.03 -0.68 -1.70
CA GLU A 168 -4.40 0.49 -1.07
C GLU A 168 -4.82 0.58 0.42
N SER A 169 -3.92 1.03 1.30
CA SER A 169 -4.25 1.18 2.72
C SER A 169 -5.35 2.24 2.91
N PRO A 170 -6.35 2.01 3.78
CA PRO A 170 -6.39 1.00 4.83
C PRO A 170 -7.10 -0.31 4.43
N GLY A 171 -7.43 -0.51 3.16
CA GLY A 171 -8.08 -1.72 2.66
C GLY A 171 -9.37 -1.47 1.90
N ARG A 172 -9.99 -2.56 1.42
CA ARG A 172 -11.16 -2.54 0.53
C ARG A 172 -12.32 -1.70 1.06
N GLY A 173 -12.95 -0.93 0.17
CA GLY A 173 -14.17 -0.16 0.47
C GLY A 173 -13.92 1.09 1.32
N ARG A 174 -12.65 1.42 1.60
CA ARG A 174 -12.24 2.62 2.31
C ARG A 174 -11.54 3.56 1.35
N ILE A 175 -11.67 4.87 1.57
CA ILE A 175 -10.86 5.85 0.85
C ILE A 175 -9.38 5.62 1.22
N PRO A 176 -8.48 5.51 0.23
CA PRO A 176 -7.05 5.38 0.49
C PRO A 176 -6.49 6.51 1.35
N GLU A 177 -5.60 6.16 2.26
CA GLU A 177 -4.88 7.13 3.07
C GLU A 177 -3.82 7.84 2.21
N VAL A 178 -3.98 9.15 2.05
CA VAL A 178 -3.07 10.04 1.34
C VAL A 178 -2.60 11.17 2.25
N GLY A 179 -1.72 12.05 1.75
CA GLY A 179 -1.21 13.17 2.54
C GLY A 179 -0.15 12.75 3.57
N LEU A 180 0.57 11.66 3.29
CA LEU A 180 1.64 11.15 4.14
C LEU A 180 3.01 11.38 3.48
N SER A 181 4.02 11.68 4.30
CA SER A 181 5.41 11.58 3.87
C SER A 181 5.83 10.12 3.72
N LEU A 182 6.93 9.86 3.01
CA LEU A 182 7.49 8.51 2.86
C LEU A 182 7.73 7.86 4.24
N ALA A 183 8.31 8.61 5.17
CA ALA A 183 8.60 8.12 6.51
C ALA A 183 7.31 7.81 7.30
N ALA A 184 6.24 8.57 7.11
CA ALA A 184 4.96 8.31 7.76
C ALA A 184 4.30 7.03 7.20
N ALA A 185 4.31 6.84 5.88
CA ALA A 185 3.82 5.61 5.25
C ALA A 185 4.64 4.37 5.69
N ALA A 186 5.97 4.50 5.78
CA ALA A 186 6.85 3.44 6.30
C ALA A 186 6.50 3.05 7.75
N ARG A 187 6.29 4.04 8.62
CA ARG A 187 5.85 3.78 10.01
C ARG A 187 4.47 3.12 10.07
N ALA A 188 3.54 3.50 9.21
CA ALA A 188 2.21 2.89 9.15
C ALA A 188 2.28 1.40 8.80
N CYS A 189 3.16 1.01 7.85
CA CYS A 189 3.41 -0.40 7.58
C CYS A 189 4.12 -1.12 8.73
N ALA A 190 5.14 -0.48 9.34
CA ALA A 190 5.87 -1.08 10.47
C ALA A 190 4.95 -1.37 11.67
N ALA A 191 3.99 -0.48 11.94
CA ALA A 191 3.03 -0.63 13.03
C ALA A 191 2.14 -1.89 12.91
N ARG A 192 1.99 -2.45 11.70
CA ARG A 192 1.25 -3.71 11.46
C ARG A 192 2.15 -4.94 11.29
N GLY A 193 3.45 -4.81 11.55
CA GLY A 193 4.43 -5.90 11.34
C GLY A 193 4.79 -6.11 9.86
N ALA A 194 4.58 -5.09 9.03
CA ALA A 194 4.90 -5.11 7.60
C ALA A 194 5.92 -4.01 7.26
N ARG A 195 6.23 -3.84 5.97
CA ARG A 195 7.10 -2.78 5.46
C ARG A 195 6.47 -2.12 4.24
N LEU A 196 6.98 -0.95 3.84
CA LEU A 196 6.69 -0.49 2.49
C LEU A 196 7.23 -1.51 1.48
N CYS A 197 6.48 -1.71 0.41
CA CYS A 197 6.93 -2.54 -0.70
C CYS A 197 8.22 -2.01 -1.30
N ALA A 198 9.12 -2.92 -1.64
CA ALA A 198 10.27 -2.59 -2.46
C ALA A 198 9.80 -2.19 -3.87
N PRO A 199 10.54 -1.32 -4.59
CA PRO A 199 10.13 -0.86 -5.90
C PRO A 199 9.89 -1.98 -6.93
N ASP A 200 10.67 -3.04 -6.85
CA ASP A 200 10.63 -4.24 -7.70
C ASP A 200 9.51 -5.19 -7.30
N GLU A 201 9.23 -5.38 -6.01
CA GLU A 201 8.06 -6.11 -5.52
C GLU A 201 6.75 -5.49 -6.02
N TRP A 202 6.62 -4.17 -5.86
CA TRP A 202 5.45 -3.44 -6.33
C TRP A 202 5.28 -3.59 -7.86
N GLU A 203 6.36 -3.43 -8.62
CA GLU A 203 6.32 -3.56 -10.07
C GLU A 203 6.02 -5.01 -10.51
N ARG A 204 6.55 -6.02 -9.82
CA ARG A 204 6.23 -7.44 -10.06
C ARG A 204 4.77 -7.76 -9.78
N ALA A 205 4.21 -7.22 -8.70
CA ALA A 205 2.79 -7.39 -8.35
C ALA A 205 1.88 -6.72 -9.40
N CYS A 206 2.28 -5.56 -9.92
CA CYS A 206 1.56 -4.85 -10.97
C CYS A 206 1.61 -5.62 -12.27
N ARG A 207 2.79 -5.94 -12.79
CA ARG A 207 2.93 -6.53 -14.12
C ARG A 207 2.47 -7.98 -14.22
N GLY A 208 2.42 -8.68 -13.08
CA GLY A 208 2.12 -10.12 -13.03
C GLY A 208 3.20 -10.98 -13.71
N PRO A 209 2.97 -12.30 -13.81
CA PRO A 209 3.93 -13.25 -14.37
C PRO A 209 4.15 -13.08 -15.89
N ARG A 210 3.26 -12.36 -16.57
CA ARG A 210 3.37 -12.06 -18.01
C ARG A 210 4.06 -10.73 -18.31
N HIS A 211 4.57 -10.04 -17.29
CA HIS A 211 5.29 -8.77 -17.42
C HIS A 211 4.53 -7.67 -18.17
N TYR A 212 3.20 -7.63 -18.00
CA TYR A 212 2.33 -6.68 -18.68
C TYR A 212 2.69 -5.22 -18.37
N SER A 213 2.25 -4.30 -19.23
CA SER A 213 2.44 -2.86 -18.99
C SER A 213 1.49 -2.29 -17.92
N PHE A 214 0.32 -2.92 -17.75
CA PHE A 214 -0.74 -2.56 -16.81
C PHE A 214 -1.15 -3.81 -16.03
N PRO A 215 -1.79 -3.67 -14.85
CA PRO A 215 -2.16 -4.82 -14.03
C PRO A 215 -3.04 -5.84 -14.77
N TYR A 216 -3.92 -5.34 -15.62
CA TYR A 216 -4.91 -6.12 -16.36
C TYR A 216 -4.46 -6.50 -17.78
N GLY A 217 -3.26 -6.14 -18.25
CA GLY A 217 -2.85 -6.47 -19.61
C GLY A 217 -1.80 -5.56 -20.25
N GLN A 218 -1.45 -5.89 -21.50
CA GLN A 218 -0.39 -5.20 -22.23
C GLN A 218 -0.80 -3.80 -22.72
N ALA A 219 -2.07 -3.62 -23.11
CA ALA A 219 -2.60 -2.36 -23.62
C ALA A 219 -3.42 -1.66 -22.54
N TYR A 220 -3.38 -0.32 -22.56
CA TYR A 220 -4.20 0.50 -21.67
C TYR A 220 -5.69 0.23 -21.91
N ARG A 221 -6.45 0.15 -20.81
CA ARG A 221 -7.91 0.07 -20.81
C ARG A 221 -8.44 1.00 -19.73
N ARG A 222 -9.58 1.64 -19.99
CA ARG A 222 -10.28 2.51 -19.03
C ARG A 222 -11.06 1.70 -17.98
N VAL A 223 -10.38 0.76 -17.31
CA VAL A 223 -10.95 -0.07 -16.25
C VAL A 223 -10.53 0.38 -14.85
N CYS A 224 -9.41 1.08 -14.75
CA CYS A 224 -8.90 1.66 -13.52
C CYS A 224 -9.23 3.15 -13.40
N ASN A 225 -9.09 3.69 -12.19
CA ASN A 225 -9.20 5.12 -11.90
C ASN A 225 -7.93 5.90 -12.28
N ALA A 226 -7.50 5.79 -13.54
CA ALA A 226 -6.36 6.50 -14.13
C ALA A 226 -6.65 6.77 -15.61
N THR A 227 -7.39 7.85 -15.89
CA THR A 227 -7.71 8.22 -17.27
C THR A 227 -6.75 9.32 -17.75
N PRO A 228 -5.91 9.05 -18.76
CA PRO A 228 -4.96 10.02 -19.27
C PRO A 228 -5.64 11.32 -19.70
N GLY A 229 -5.19 12.45 -19.16
CA GLY A 229 -5.74 13.77 -19.47
C GLY A 229 -7.14 14.07 -18.90
N GLU A 230 -7.73 13.15 -18.12
CA GLU A 230 -9.04 13.32 -17.48
C GLU A 230 -8.91 13.11 -15.96
N PRO A 231 -8.43 14.14 -15.19
CA PRO A 231 -8.36 14.05 -13.74
C PRO A 231 -9.73 13.81 -13.10
N GLY A 232 -9.78 12.86 -12.17
CA GLY A 232 -10.98 12.47 -11.43
C GLY A 232 -10.84 12.71 -9.92
N ALA A 233 -11.54 11.89 -9.13
CA ALA A 233 -11.47 11.88 -7.68
C ALA A 233 -10.98 10.52 -7.18
N ILE A 234 -10.36 10.51 -6.00
CA ILE A 234 -10.00 9.26 -5.31
C ILE A 234 -11.28 8.53 -4.93
N GLU A 235 -11.33 7.24 -5.22
CA GLU A 235 -12.45 6.34 -4.95
C GLU A 235 -12.09 5.36 -3.82
N PRO A 236 -13.09 4.72 -3.18
CA PRO A 236 -12.82 3.63 -2.24
C PRO A 236 -12.03 2.50 -2.90
N ALA A 237 -11.00 2.00 -2.22
CA ALA A 237 -10.14 0.96 -2.77
C ALA A 237 -10.95 -0.29 -3.18
N GLY A 238 -10.67 -0.82 -4.36
CA GLY A 238 -11.38 -1.93 -4.96
C GLY A 238 -12.77 -1.58 -5.55
N SER A 239 -13.10 -0.30 -5.73
CA SER A 239 -14.33 0.14 -6.41
C SER A 239 -14.37 -0.26 -7.89
N ARG A 240 -13.20 -0.47 -8.50
CA ARG A 240 -13.00 -0.84 -9.90
C ARG A 240 -12.69 -2.33 -10.00
N PRO A 241 -13.70 -3.23 -10.14
CA PRO A 241 -13.49 -4.67 -10.03
C PRO A 241 -12.55 -5.24 -11.12
N ASP A 242 -12.49 -4.59 -12.28
CA ASP A 242 -11.62 -4.98 -13.39
C ASP A 242 -10.20 -4.37 -13.29
N CYS A 243 -9.96 -3.49 -12.31
CA CYS A 243 -8.65 -2.92 -12.02
C CYS A 243 -7.85 -3.84 -11.07
N VAL A 244 -7.55 -5.04 -11.55
CA VAL A 244 -6.92 -6.09 -10.75
C VAL A 244 -5.77 -6.72 -11.52
N SER A 245 -4.67 -7.01 -10.84
CA SER A 245 -3.55 -7.74 -11.42
C SER A 245 -3.85 -9.23 -11.55
N ALA A 246 -3.05 -9.95 -12.34
CA ALA A 246 -3.17 -11.41 -12.47
C ALA A 246 -3.04 -12.17 -11.13
N GLU A 247 -2.41 -11.55 -10.13
CA GLU A 247 -2.24 -12.13 -8.78
C GLU A 247 -3.40 -11.77 -7.84
N GLY A 248 -4.32 -10.87 -8.24
CA GLY A 248 -5.44 -10.43 -7.41
C GLY A 248 -5.19 -9.14 -6.63
N VAL A 249 -4.22 -8.32 -7.05
CA VAL A 249 -3.91 -7.04 -6.39
C VAL A 249 -4.62 -5.90 -7.11
N TYR A 250 -5.43 -5.14 -6.38
CA TYR A 250 -6.26 -4.08 -6.92
C TYR A 250 -5.55 -2.74 -6.98
N ASP A 251 -6.00 -1.88 -7.88
CA ASP A 251 -5.67 -0.44 -7.94
C ASP A 251 -4.18 -0.14 -8.11
N LEU A 252 -3.40 -1.06 -8.68
CA LEU A 252 -1.97 -0.82 -9.00
C LEU A 252 -1.77 0.13 -10.20
N SER A 253 -2.84 0.71 -10.72
CA SER A 253 -2.83 1.66 -11.83
C SER A 253 -3.90 2.71 -11.56
N GLY A 254 -3.54 3.87 -11.03
CA GLY A 254 -4.46 4.94 -10.68
C GLY A 254 -4.98 4.84 -9.26
N ASN A 255 -6.11 5.52 -9.04
CA ASN A 255 -6.66 5.84 -7.72
C ASN A 255 -5.71 6.72 -6.91
N VAL A 256 -4.74 6.15 -6.20
CA VAL A 256 -3.62 6.93 -5.63
C VAL A 256 -2.28 6.44 -6.15
N ALA A 257 -1.34 7.37 -6.30
CA ALA A 257 0.03 6.96 -6.50
C ALA A 257 0.57 6.39 -5.19
N GLU A 258 1.54 5.48 -5.24
CA GLU A 258 1.97 4.79 -4.03
C GLU A 258 3.44 4.98 -3.73
N TRP A 259 3.73 5.35 -2.49
CA TRP A 259 5.07 5.29 -1.96
C TRP A 259 5.60 3.85 -1.99
N VAL A 260 6.80 3.69 -2.56
CA VAL A 260 7.62 2.48 -2.39
C VAL A 260 8.89 2.83 -1.63
N ALA A 261 9.54 1.82 -1.04
CA ALA A 261 10.82 2.00 -0.38
C ALA A 261 11.83 2.72 -1.29
N GLY A 262 12.58 3.68 -0.73
CA GLY A 262 13.49 4.54 -1.50
C GLY A 262 12.84 5.80 -2.12
N GLY A 263 11.55 6.06 -1.86
CA GLY A 263 10.98 7.42 -2.02
C GLY A 263 10.54 7.80 -3.42
N ARG A 264 10.27 6.82 -4.29
CA ARG A 264 9.55 7.07 -5.53
C ARG A 264 8.08 6.72 -5.35
N ALA A 265 7.20 7.42 -6.08
CA ALA A 265 5.82 7.00 -6.22
C ALA A 265 5.63 6.13 -7.48
N ARG A 266 4.65 5.24 -7.45
CA ARG A 266 4.28 4.29 -8.52
C ARG A 266 2.77 4.35 -8.81
N GLY A 267 2.35 3.72 -9.90
CA GLY A 267 0.92 3.50 -10.20
C GLY A 267 0.15 4.69 -10.75
N GLY A 268 0.63 5.93 -10.59
CA GLY A 268 -0.15 7.12 -10.97
C GLY A 268 -1.36 7.30 -10.07
N SER A 269 -2.10 8.41 -10.22
CA SER A 269 -3.27 8.69 -9.39
C SER A 269 -4.47 9.11 -10.23
N ALA A 270 -5.66 9.12 -9.62
CA ALA A 270 -6.86 9.63 -10.26
C ALA A 270 -6.73 11.10 -10.67
N VAL A 271 -5.87 11.87 -10.00
CA VAL A 271 -5.78 13.33 -10.15
C VAL A 271 -4.58 13.79 -10.97
N ASP A 272 -3.59 12.93 -11.22
CA ASP A 272 -2.36 13.32 -11.91
C ASP A 272 -2.44 13.23 -13.44
N GLY A 273 -3.57 12.72 -13.97
CA GLY A 273 -3.83 12.62 -15.41
C GLY A 273 -2.92 11.63 -16.14
N THR A 274 -2.29 10.69 -15.43
CA THR A 274 -1.45 9.64 -16.02
C THR A 274 -2.24 8.37 -16.38
N ASP A 275 -1.61 7.46 -17.14
CA ASP A 275 -2.17 6.17 -17.54
C ASP A 275 -2.02 5.07 -16.48
N GLY A 276 -1.32 5.35 -15.38
CA GLY A 276 -1.02 4.37 -14.33
C GLY A 276 -0.16 3.17 -14.73
N ARG A 277 0.64 3.29 -15.81
CA ARG A 277 1.54 2.22 -16.26
C ARG A 277 2.47 1.72 -15.14
N CYS A 278 2.59 0.40 -14.97
CA CYS A 278 3.36 -0.24 -13.90
C CYS A 278 4.83 0.23 -13.81
N SER A 279 5.46 0.49 -14.95
CA SER A 279 6.87 0.90 -15.04
C SER A 279 7.11 2.37 -14.73
N ARG A 280 6.05 3.18 -14.69
CA ARG A 280 6.17 4.63 -14.55
C ARG A 280 6.56 4.98 -13.13
N LYS A 281 7.62 5.76 -13.00
CA LYS A 281 8.18 6.22 -11.72
C LYS A 281 7.92 7.71 -11.60
N ARG A 282 7.21 8.11 -10.56
CA ARG A 282 7.00 9.53 -10.25
C ARG A 282 7.97 9.99 -9.18
N ARG A 283 8.63 11.12 -9.40
CA ARG A 283 9.39 11.81 -8.35
C ARG A 283 8.40 12.55 -7.46
N ALA A 284 8.54 12.40 -6.16
CA ALA A 284 7.83 13.16 -5.15
C ALA A 284 8.81 13.44 -4.02
N ASP A 285 8.71 14.62 -3.39
CA ASP A 285 9.54 14.95 -2.23
C ASP A 285 9.17 14.01 -1.07
N PRO A 286 10.10 13.14 -0.59
CA PRO A 286 9.79 12.11 0.40
C PRO A 286 9.49 12.68 1.78
N ASP A 287 9.90 13.92 2.06
CA ASP A 287 9.72 14.57 3.37
C ASP A 287 8.40 15.33 3.45
N ARG A 288 7.68 15.46 2.33
CA ARG A 288 6.43 16.20 2.23
C ARG A 288 5.22 15.28 2.08
N PRO A 289 4.06 15.67 2.61
CA PRO A 289 2.80 15.02 2.30
C PRO A 289 2.34 15.38 0.88
N HIS A 290 1.75 14.42 0.17
CA HIS A 290 1.15 14.64 -1.15
C HIS A 290 -0.30 14.15 -1.12
N GLY A 291 -1.23 14.98 -1.58
CA GLY A 291 -2.67 14.71 -1.49
C GLY A 291 -3.17 13.55 -2.36
N ASP A 292 -2.32 12.99 -3.20
CA ASP A 292 -2.63 11.88 -4.10
C ASP A 292 -1.61 10.74 -4.03
N VAL A 293 -0.70 10.78 -3.03
CA VAL A 293 0.22 9.68 -2.76
C VAL A 293 -0.20 8.99 -1.48
N GLY A 294 -0.61 7.73 -1.60
CA GLY A 294 -0.81 6.81 -0.50
C GLY A 294 0.26 5.72 -0.47
N TYR A 295 -0.13 4.55 -0.02
CA TYR A 295 0.77 3.42 0.18
C TYR A 295 0.02 2.10 0.27
N ARG A 296 0.78 1.02 0.08
CA ARG A 296 0.40 -0.32 0.47
C ARG A 296 1.61 -1.04 1.08
N CYS A 297 1.35 -2.00 1.94
CA CYS A 297 2.41 -2.69 2.66
C CYS A 297 2.73 -4.04 2.02
N CYS A 298 4.00 -4.43 2.16
CA CYS A 298 4.50 -5.74 1.83
C CYS A 298 5.05 -6.43 3.08
N ALA A 299 5.04 -7.75 3.08
CA ALA A 299 5.58 -8.57 4.16
C ALA A 299 6.26 -9.80 3.58
N ASP A 300 7.22 -10.35 4.32
CA ASP A 300 7.84 -11.61 3.97
C ASP A 300 6.88 -12.78 4.31
N LEU A 301 7.05 -13.93 3.66
CA LEU A 301 6.25 -15.11 3.97
C LEU A 301 6.45 -15.50 5.44
N GLY A 302 5.35 -15.71 6.16
CA GLY A 302 5.40 -16.04 7.59
C GLY A 302 5.64 -14.87 8.55
N ALA A 303 5.60 -13.63 8.05
CA ALA A 303 5.51 -12.47 8.92
C ALA A 303 4.25 -12.56 9.80
N SER A 304 4.44 -12.45 11.12
CA SER A 304 3.33 -12.33 12.07
C SER A 304 2.89 -10.87 12.18
N PRO A 305 1.58 -10.58 12.32
CA PRO A 305 1.12 -9.24 12.59
C PRO A 305 1.74 -8.72 13.89
N ALA A 306 1.97 -7.40 13.98
CA ALA A 306 2.36 -6.78 15.23
C ALA A 306 1.34 -7.14 16.32
N ARG A 307 1.80 -7.53 17.51
CA ARG A 307 0.92 -7.70 18.67
C ARG A 307 0.33 -6.33 19.02
N GLU A 308 -0.99 -6.26 19.11
CA GLU A 308 -1.65 -5.08 19.68
C GLU A 308 -1.15 -4.89 21.12
N PRO A 309 -0.80 -3.65 21.52
CA PRO A 309 -0.35 -3.33 22.88
C PRO A 309 -1.45 -3.51 23.93
#